data_AF-A0A7H8S742-F1
#
_entry.id   AF-A0A7H8S742-F1
#
_cell.length_a   1.000
_cell.length_b   1.000
_cell.length_c   1.000
_cell.angle_alpha   90.00
_cell.angle_beta   90.00
_cell.angle_gamma   90.00
#
_symmetry.space_group_name_H-M   'P 1'
#
loop_
_entity.id
_entity.type
_entity.pdbx_description
1 polymer ?
#
loop_
_entity_poly.entity_id
_entity_poly.type
_entity_poly.pdbx_seq_one_letter_code
_entity_poly.pdbx_strand_id
1 'polypeptide(L)'
;MDMKFYMKMKLRVAEVCMIIYPYKIEECGFYKRGEKKPEFGEPSHLIRDFLKWLHSKTSILSTATFDSSEDNIRRVFCIETVSDEKEESYGVVLWNEIPQHEEGVSFIPLKSKIGNVKASTIETSEESIPGWPTYLWFVPKKSLVVSLVPDNMRGFRSSGIKQARKYFENFLYYKSSYVVKENTHEDQQEIEHNIIGWRKQKK
;
A
#
# COMPACT_ATOMS: atom_id res chain seq x y z
N MET A 1 12.30 34.23 -32.97
CA MET A 1 13.52 33.88 -32.20
C MET A 1 13.20 32.57 -31.49
N ASP A 2 13.56 31.44 -32.09
CA ASP A 2 13.21 30.12 -31.57
C ASP A 2 14.20 29.68 -30.50
N MET A 3 13.75 29.60 -29.25
CA MET A 3 14.52 29.01 -28.16
C MET A 3 14.31 27.49 -28.15
N LYS A 4 15.38 26.72 -28.38
CA LYS A 4 15.42 25.28 -28.08
C LYS A 4 15.93 25.06 -26.67
N PHE A 5 15.11 24.43 -25.84
CA PHE A 5 15.49 23.94 -24.52
C PHE A 5 16.30 22.63 -24.68
N TYR A 6 17.49 22.57 -24.09
CA TYR A 6 18.31 21.36 -24.01
C TYR A 6 18.55 21.00 -22.55
N MET A 7 18.02 19.85 -22.12
CA MET A 7 18.32 19.27 -20.81
C MET A 7 19.37 18.17 -20.97
N LYS A 8 20.59 18.41 -20.47
CA LYS A 8 21.63 17.38 -20.34
C LYS A 8 21.40 16.63 -19.02
N MET A 9 20.78 15.45 -19.08
CA MET A 9 20.71 14.54 -17.93
C MET A 9 22.00 13.71 -17.87
N LYS A 10 22.70 13.77 -16.74
CA LYS A 10 23.83 12.89 -16.44
C LYS A 10 23.29 11.69 -15.66
N LEU A 11 22.93 10.62 -16.37
CA LEU A 11 22.58 9.34 -15.76
C LEU A 11 23.85 8.77 -15.07
N ARG A 12 23.90 8.86 -13.74
CA ARG A 12 24.77 7.97 -12.97
C ARG A 12 24.01 6.67 -12.80
N VAL A 13 24.26 5.72 -13.69
CA VAL A 13 23.81 4.35 -13.50
C VAL A 13 24.70 3.77 -12.40
N ALA A 14 24.26 3.84 -11.15
CA ALA A 14 24.62 2.76 -10.24
C ALA A 14 23.91 1.52 -10.78
N GLU A 15 24.62 0.41 -10.98
CA GLU A 15 24.00 -0.86 -11.35
C GLU A 15 23.16 -1.34 -10.16
N VAL A 16 21.92 -0.86 -10.08
CA VAL A 16 20.94 -1.35 -9.13
C VAL A 16 20.29 -2.56 -9.77
N CYS A 17 20.79 -3.75 -9.43
CA CYS A 17 20.10 -4.99 -9.74
C CYS A 17 18.77 -5.02 -8.99
N MET A 18 17.69 -5.45 -9.65
CA MET A 18 16.41 -5.72 -9.00
C MET A 18 16.15 -7.22 -9.00
N ILE A 19 15.80 -7.74 -7.83
CA ILE A 19 15.27 -9.09 -7.68
C ILE A 19 13.76 -9.02 -7.86
N ILE A 20 13.22 -9.90 -8.69
CA ILE A 20 11.81 -9.94 -9.07
C ILE A 20 11.16 -11.17 -8.43
N TYR A 21 10.11 -10.95 -7.64
CA TYR A 21 9.31 -12.02 -7.04
C TYR A 21 7.87 -11.96 -7.58
N PRO A 22 7.50 -12.82 -8.55
CA PRO A 22 6.13 -12.91 -9.05
C PRO A 22 5.25 -13.74 -8.11
N TYR A 23 4.03 -13.25 -7.85
CA TYR A 23 3.02 -13.90 -7.02
C TYR A 23 1.68 -13.97 -7.74
N LYS A 24 1.13 -15.18 -7.86
CA LYS A 24 -0.23 -15.37 -8.34
C LYS A 24 -1.22 -15.16 -7.20
N ILE A 25 -2.26 -14.37 -7.46
CA ILE A 25 -3.41 -14.17 -6.57
C ILE A 25 -4.38 -15.32 -6.85
N GLU A 26 -4.41 -16.30 -5.96
CA GLU A 26 -5.35 -17.42 -6.07
C GLU A 26 -6.76 -17.03 -5.59
N GLU A 27 -6.84 -16.26 -4.50
CA GLU A 27 -8.11 -15.87 -3.88
C GLU A 27 -8.09 -14.37 -3.50
N CYS A 28 -9.11 -13.64 -3.92
CA CYS A 28 -9.31 -12.22 -3.55
C CYS A 28 -10.78 -11.83 -3.69
N GLY A 29 -11.38 -11.33 -2.61
CA GLY A 29 -12.75 -10.82 -2.58
C GLY A 29 -13.57 -11.40 -1.45
N PHE A 30 -14.89 -11.19 -1.53
CA PHE A 30 -15.88 -11.66 -0.57
C PHE A 30 -16.59 -12.89 -1.10
N TYR A 31 -16.56 -13.98 -0.35
CA TYR A 31 -17.08 -15.27 -0.76
C TYR A 31 -18.31 -15.63 0.06
N LYS A 32 -19.28 -16.29 -0.57
CA LYS A 32 -20.31 -17.02 0.18
C LYS A 32 -19.67 -18.26 0.78
N ARG A 33 -20.23 -18.72 1.91
CA ARG A 33 -19.77 -19.93 2.58
C ARG A 33 -19.81 -21.12 1.60
N GLY A 34 -18.65 -21.75 1.41
CA GLY A 34 -18.49 -22.92 0.55
C GLY A 34 -18.24 -22.63 -0.93
N GLU A 35 -18.30 -21.36 -1.36
CA GLU A 35 -18.02 -20.98 -2.75
C GLU A 35 -16.52 -20.82 -3.00
N LYS A 36 -16.08 -21.24 -4.20
CA LYS A 36 -14.69 -21.08 -4.68
C LYS A 36 -14.47 -19.80 -5.47
N LYS A 37 -15.54 -19.07 -5.80
CA LYS A 37 -15.48 -17.81 -6.54
C LYS A 37 -16.01 -16.67 -5.66
N PRO A 38 -15.36 -15.50 -5.69
CA PRO A 38 -15.85 -14.35 -4.95
C PRO A 38 -17.17 -13.87 -5.57
N GLU A 39 -18.10 -13.42 -4.73
CA GLU A 39 -19.32 -12.73 -5.16
C GLU A 39 -19.01 -11.31 -5.66
N PHE A 40 -18.01 -10.66 -5.04
CA PHE A 40 -17.46 -9.36 -5.42
C PHE A 40 -16.08 -9.13 -4.77
N GLY A 41 -15.38 -8.06 -5.17
CA GLY A 41 -14.08 -7.70 -4.61
C GLY A 41 -12.89 -8.39 -5.28
N GLU A 42 -13.04 -8.82 -6.54
CA GLU A 42 -11.95 -9.41 -7.33
C GLU A 42 -10.78 -8.41 -7.50
N PRO A 43 -9.56 -8.86 -7.83
CA PRO A 43 -8.36 -8.01 -7.85
C PRO A 43 -8.50 -6.69 -8.61
N SER A 44 -9.17 -6.72 -9.77
CA SER A 44 -9.40 -5.52 -10.60
C SER A 44 -10.31 -4.51 -9.90
N HIS A 45 -11.30 -4.96 -9.13
CA HIS A 45 -12.15 -4.08 -8.36
C HIS A 45 -11.43 -3.59 -7.10
N LEU A 46 -10.70 -4.47 -6.41
CA LEU A 46 -9.88 -4.13 -5.25
C LEU A 46 -8.97 -2.94 -5.54
N ILE A 47 -8.15 -3.02 -6.60
CA ILE A 47 -7.14 -1.98 -6.84
C ILE A 47 -7.80 -0.64 -7.22
N ARG A 48 -8.90 -0.67 -7.97
CA ARG A 48 -9.64 0.55 -8.34
C ARG A 48 -10.30 1.20 -7.13
N ASP A 49 -10.89 0.39 -6.26
CA ASP A 49 -11.51 0.88 -5.02
C ASP A 49 -10.44 1.43 -4.06
N PHE A 50 -9.31 0.74 -3.95
CA PHE A 50 -8.14 1.18 -3.21
C PHE A 50 -7.62 2.53 -3.68
N LEU A 51 -7.42 2.72 -4.99
CA LEU A 51 -6.94 4.00 -5.53
C LEU A 51 -7.93 5.14 -5.25
N LYS A 52 -9.23 4.89 -5.37
CA LYS A 52 -10.26 5.87 -5.01
C LYS A 52 -10.21 6.24 -3.52
N TRP A 53 -10.10 5.23 -2.65
CA TRP A 53 -9.95 5.46 -1.22
C TRP A 53 -8.67 6.22 -0.90
N LEU A 54 -7.55 5.89 -1.57
CA LEU A 54 -6.26 6.54 -1.37
C LEU A 54 -6.30 8.02 -1.80
N HIS A 55 -6.96 8.33 -2.91
CA HIS A 55 -7.15 9.72 -3.37
C HIS A 55 -7.96 10.58 -2.37
N SER A 56 -8.75 9.96 -1.49
CA SER A 56 -9.43 10.69 -0.41
C SER A 56 -8.52 11.06 0.77
N LYS A 57 -7.28 10.56 0.80
CA LYS A 57 -6.33 10.73 1.91
C LYS A 57 -5.43 11.94 1.71
N THR A 58 -5.22 12.68 2.79
CA THR A 58 -4.42 13.91 2.81
C THR A 58 -3.04 13.71 3.46
N SER A 59 -2.84 12.62 4.21
CA SER A 59 -1.60 12.29 4.91
C SER A 59 -1.26 10.82 4.83
N ILE A 60 0.04 10.48 4.90
CA ILE A 60 0.50 9.07 4.92
C ILE A 60 -0.06 8.31 6.11
N LEU A 61 -0.14 8.93 7.29
CA LEU A 61 -0.67 8.29 8.50
C LEU A 61 -2.10 7.76 8.28
N SER A 62 -2.92 8.50 7.54
CA SER A 62 -4.30 8.11 7.23
C SER A 62 -4.40 6.96 6.21
N THR A 63 -3.27 6.51 5.66
CA THR A 63 -3.20 5.36 4.74
C THR A 63 -2.93 4.04 5.44
N ALA A 64 -2.71 4.02 6.76
CA ALA A 64 -2.65 2.77 7.51
C ALA A 64 -4.01 2.06 7.50
N THR A 65 -3.99 0.74 7.32
CA THR A 65 -5.22 -0.08 7.32
C THR A 65 -5.43 -0.84 8.63
N PHE A 66 -4.42 -0.85 9.50
CA PHE A 66 -4.41 -1.45 10.84
C PHE A 66 -3.34 -0.75 11.70
N ASP A 67 -3.51 -0.72 13.02
CA ASP A 67 -2.57 -0.08 13.97
C ASP A 67 -1.55 -1.06 14.55
N SER A 68 -1.96 -2.30 14.75
CA SER A 68 -1.10 -3.42 15.10
C SER A 68 -1.77 -4.71 14.65
N SER A 69 -1.00 -5.77 14.49
CA SER A 69 -1.55 -7.09 14.15
C SER A 69 -1.05 -8.13 15.13
N GLU A 70 -1.89 -9.15 15.36
CA GLU A 70 -1.52 -10.34 16.13
C GLU A 70 -0.30 -11.08 15.54
N ASP A 71 -0.05 -10.88 14.24
CA ASP A 71 1.03 -11.53 13.47
C ASP A 71 2.41 -10.87 13.65
N ASN A 72 2.59 -9.97 14.64
CA ASN A 72 3.78 -9.13 14.81
C ASN A 72 4.12 -8.24 13.60
N ILE A 73 3.18 -8.03 12.67
CA ILE A 73 3.33 -7.07 11.57
C ILE A 73 2.91 -5.69 12.11
N ARG A 74 3.82 -4.72 12.02
CA ARG A 74 3.57 -3.30 12.34
C ARG A 74 2.85 -2.61 11.19
N ARG A 75 2.48 -1.34 11.42
CA ARG A 75 1.69 -0.56 10.46
C ARG A 75 2.37 -0.51 9.10
N VAL A 76 1.54 -0.53 8.08
CA VAL A 76 1.97 -0.39 6.69
C VAL A 76 1.23 0.80 6.12
N PHE A 77 1.97 1.67 5.43
CA PHE A 77 1.44 2.90 4.85
C PHE A 77 1.61 2.87 3.34
N CYS A 78 0.66 3.42 2.60
CA CYS A 78 0.84 3.63 1.17
C CYS A 78 1.45 5.01 0.93
N ILE A 79 2.65 5.05 0.36
CA ILE A 79 3.39 6.30 0.16
C ILE A 79 3.35 6.80 -1.27
N GLU A 80 3.13 5.92 -2.24
CA GLU A 80 3.04 6.29 -3.65
C GLU A 80 2.28 5.24 -4.46
N THR A 81 1.60 5.69 -5.52
CA THR A 81 1.00 4.82 -6.53
C THR A 81 1.28 5.40 -7.92
N VAL A 82 1.41 4.50 -8.90
CA VAL A 82 1.50 4.85 -10.32
C VAL A 82 0.56 3.94 -11.09
N SER A 83 -0.03 4.44 -12.17
CA SER A 83 -0.95 3.66 -13.01
C SER A 83 -0.50 3.68 -14.46
N ASP A 84 -0.49 2.51 -15.09
CA ASP A 84 -0.46 2.37 -16.54
C ASP A 84 -1.89 2.08 -17.01
N GLU A 85 -2.56 3.10 -17.53
CA GLU A 85 -3.93 3.00 -18.00
C GLU A 85 -4.08 2.08 -19.22
N LYS A 86 -3.05 1.93 -20.05
CA LYS A 86 -3.11 1.10 -21.25
C LYS A 86 -3.11 -0.37 -20.89
N GLU A 87 -2.22 -0.75 -19.97
CA GLU A 87 -2.06 -2.14 -19.52
C GLU A 87 -2.98 -2.50 -18.35
N GLU A 88 -3.74 -1.53 -17.82
CA GLU A 88 -4.52 -1.64 -16.57
C GLU A 88 -3.66 -2.25 -15.44
N SER A 89 -2.44 -1.74 -15.28
CA SER A 89 -1.50 -2.19 -14.26
C SER A 89 -1.08 -1.04 -13.35
N TYR A 90 -0.69 -1.37 -12.12
CA TYR A 90 -0.57 -0.39 -11.05
C TYR A 90 0.68 -0.65 -10.22
N GLY A 91 1.55 0.34 -10.13
CA GLY A 91 2.62 0.36 -9.15
C GLY A 91 2.09 0.87 -7.81
N VAL A 92 2.45 0.19 -6.73
CA VAL A 92 2.14 0.59 -5.36
C VAL A 92 3.42 0.53 -4.54
N VAL A 93 3.73 1.63 -3.84
CA VAL A 93 4.85 1.69 -2.91
C VAL A 93 4.29 1.77 -1.50
N LEU A 94 4.62 0.75 -0.70
CA LEU A 94 4.25 0.67 0.71
C LEU A 94 5.46 0.99 1.58
N TRP A 95 5.24 1.62 2.72
CA TRP A 95 6.23 1.77 3.78
C TRP A 95 5.87 0.84 4.93
N ASN A 96 6.73 -0.13 5.22
CA ASN A 96 6.53 -1.07 6.32
C ASN A 96 7.26 -0.56 7.55
N GLU A 97 6.51 -0.26 8.60
CA GLU A 97 7.07 0.19 9.87
C GLU A 97 7.86 -0.95 10.55
N ILE A 98 8.94 -0.59 11.24
CA ILE A 98 9.73 -1.50 12.08
C ILE A 98 10.01 -0.85 13.44
N PRO A 99 10.53 -1.58 14.45
CA PRO A 99 10.92 -0.97 15.72
C PRO A 99 12.00 0.12 15.54
N GLN A 100 11.92 1.19 16.34
CA GLN A 100 12.83 2.34 16.27
C GLN A 100 14.30 2.01 16.59
N HIS A 101 14.56 0.90 17.28
CA HIS A 101 15.89 0.51 17.75
C HIS A 101 16.66 -0.43 16.79
N GLU A 102 16.13 -0.71 15.60
CA GLU A 102 16.87 -1.51 14.60
C GLU A 102 17.96 -0.65 13.91
N GLU A 103 19.16 -1.21 13.74
CA GLU A 103 20.26 -0.55 13.04
C GLU A 103 20.06 -0.57 11.51
N GLY A 104 20.59 0.43 10.79
CA GLY A 104 20.52 0.47 9.32
C GLY A 104 19.13 0.80 8.75
N VAL A 105 18.32 1.50 9.54
CA VAL A 105 16.93 1.81 9.21
C VAL A 105 16.80 3.15 8.48
N SER A 106 15.86 3.19 7.54
CA SER A 106 15.44 4.43 6.92
C SER A 106 14.19 4.96 7.61
N PHE A 107 14.01 6.28 7.55
CA PHE A 107 12.95 7.02 8.19
C PHE A 107 12.20 7.83 7.14
N ILE A 108 10.89 7.93 7.29
CA ILE A 108 10.07 8.92 6.56
C ILE A 108 9.44 9.91 7.56
N PRO A 109 9.33 11.20 7.23
CA PRO A 109 8.63 12.16 8.10
C PRO A 109 7.14 11.84 8.26
N LEU A 110 6.59 11.95 9.48
CA LEU A 110 5.16 11.71 9.74
C LEU A 110 4.24 12.61 8.90
N LYS A 111 4.67 13.85 8.67
CA LYS A 111 3.91 14.89 7.94
C LYS A 111 4.07 14.80 6.42
N SER A 112 4.74 13.78 5.90
CA SER A 112 4.89 13.61 4.45
C SER A 112 3.54 13.39 3.76
N LYS A 113 3.46 13.90 2.53
CA LYS A 113 2.30 13.72 1.64
C LYS A 113 2.52 12.51 0.74
N ILE A 114 1.44 11.83 0.37
CA ILE A 114 1.45 10.75 -0.61
C ILE A 114 2.04 11.28 -1.93
N GLY A 115 2.95 10.54 -2.55
CA GLY A 115 3.68 10.92 -3.77
C GLY A 115 4.82 11.92 -3.58
N ASN A 116 5.09 12.37 -2.35
CA ASN A 116 6.22 13.26 -2.04
C ASN A 116 6.87 12.86 -0.71
N VAL A 117 7.42 11.65 -0.70
CA VAL A 117 8.08 11.04 0.46
C VAL A 117 9.56 10.90 0.19
N LYS A 118 10.38 11.43 1.10
CA LYS A 118 11.84 11.31 1.03
C LYS A 118 12.31 10.50 2.22
N ALA A 119 12.77 9.28 1.96
CA ALA A 119 13.40 8.46 2.96
C ALA A 119 14.80 9.01 3.29
N SER A 120 15.16 8.99 4.58
CA SER A 120 16.47 9.39 5.09
C SER A 120 17.02 8.30 6.00
N THR A 121 18.32 8.08 6.01
CA THR A 121 18.99 7.20 6.99
C THR A 121 19.34 7.94 8.28
N ILE A 122 19.17 9.27 8.30
CA ILE A 122 19.30 10.11 9.49
C ILE A 122 17.89 10.31 10.05
N GLU A 123 17.71 10.04 11.34
CA GLU A 123 16.48 10.37 12.07
C GLU A 123 16.28 11.89 12.04
N THR A 124 15.21 12.36 11.39
CA THR A 124 15.01 13.79 11.12
C THR A 124 14.29 14.56 12.23
N SER A 125 13.79 13.88 13.27
CA SER A 125 13.21 14.39 14.54
C SER A 125 12.38 13.27 15.20
N GLU A 126 11.82 13.52 16.40
CA GLU A 126 10.80 12.67 17.06
C GLU A 126 9.56 12.40 16.19
N GLU A 127 9.39 13.09 15.05
CA GLU A 127 8.29 12.93 14.12
C GLU A 127 8.69 12.13 12.85
N SER A 128 9.31 10.96 13.01
CA SER A 128 9.63 10.06 11.89
C SER A 128 9.15 8.61 12.07
N ILE A 129 8.87 7.92 10.95
CA ILE A 129 8.42 6.52 10.92
C ILE A 129 9.58 5.64 10.42
N PRO A 130 10.22 4.85 11.31
CA PRO A 130 11.26 3.89 10.90
C PRO A 130 10.65 2.78 10.05
N GLY A 131 11.34 2.39 8.97
CA GLY A 131 10.80 1.38 8.07
C GLY A 131 11.61 1.11 6.83
N TRP A 132 10.93 0.54 5.84
CA TRP A 132 11.42 0.35 4.48
C TRP A 132 10.31 0.39 3.44
N PRO A 133 10.65 0.73 2.19
CA PRO A 133 9.73 0.65 1.09
C PRO A 133 9.61 -0.78 0.53
N THR A 134 8.37 -1.24 0.27
CA THR A 134 8.07 -2.35 -0.64
C THR A 134 7.55 -1.78 -1.95
N TYR A 135 8.09 -2.24 -3.08
CA TYR A 135 7.63 -1.87 -4.41
C TYR A 135 6.86 -3.03 -5.02
N LEU A 136 5.60 -2.79 -5.37
CA LEU A 136 4.69 -3.79 -5.91
C LEU A 136 4.17 -3.34 -7.28
N TRP A 137 4.06 -4.28 -8.21
CA TRP A 137 3.40 -4.08 -9.50
C TRP A 137 2.22 -5.03 -9.63
N PHE A 138 1.02 -4.47 -9.60
CA PHE A 138 -0.24 -5.20 -9.75
C PHE A 138 -0.62 -5.29 -11.22
N VAL A 139 -0.91 -6.51 -11.69
CA VAL A 139 -1.50 -6.78 -13.00
C VAL A 139 -2.81 -7.56 -12.77
N PRO A 140 -3.90 -6.86 -12.40
CA PRO A 140 -5.12 -7.51 -11.92
C PRO A 140 -5.79 -8.44 -12.93
N LYS A 141 -5.76 -8.09 -14.23
CA LYS A 141 -6.27 -8.95 -15.31
C LYS A 141 -5.59 -10.32 -15.38
N LYS A 142 -4.36 -10.43 -14.88
CA LYS A 142 -3.58 -11.66 -14.84
C LYS A 142 -3.55 -12.30 -13.44
N SER A 143 -4.29 -11.74 -12.48
CA SER A 143 -4.22 -12.12 -11.06
C SER A 143 -2.76 -12.20 -10.57
N LEU A 144 -1.93 -11.22 -10.93
CA LEU A 144 -0.50 -11.22 -10.67
C LEU A 144 -0.11 -9.98 -9.87
N VAL A 145 0.74 -10.18 -8.86
CA VAL A 145 1.49 -9.12 -8.18
C VAL A 145 2.97 -9.44 -8.30
N VAL A 146 3.77 -8.46 -8.68
CA VAL A 146 5.23 -8.60 -8.73
C VAL A 146 5.83 -7.73 -7.66
N SER A 147 6.60 -8.31 -6.75
CA SER A 147 7.43 -7.54 -5.83
C SER A 147 8.80 -7.27 -6.45
N LEU A 148 9.20 -6.00 -6.43
CA LEU A 148 10.48 -5.51 -6.96
C LEU A 148 11.37 -5.15 -5.77
N VAL A 149 12.46 -5.90 -5.59
CA VAL A 149 13.37 -5.74 -4.44
C VAL A 149 14.72 -5.28 -4.96
N PRO A 150 15.17 -4.05 -4.63
CA PRO A 150 16.54 -3.62 -4.91
C PRO A 150 17.56 -4.56 -4.27
N ASP A 151 18.60 -4.97 -5.00
CA ASP A 151 19.58 -5.97 -4.56
C ASP A 151 20.39 -5.49 -3.33
N ASN A 152 20.54 -4.17 -3.14
CA ASN A 152 21.12 -3.59 -1.94
C ASN A 152 20.24 -3.72 -0.67
N MET A 153 19.01 -4.25 -0.80
CA MET A 153 18.13 -4.59 0.33
C MET A 153 18.13 -6.10 0.66
N ARG A 154 18.99 -6.89 0.00
CA ARG A 154 19.10 -8.35 0.17
C ARG A 154 19.53 -8.71 1.60
N GLY A 155 18.83 -9.66 2.22
CA GLY A 155 19.15 -10.23 3.54
C GLY A 155 18.23 -9.77 4.67
N PHE A 156 18.05 -8.45 4.85
CA PHE A 156 17.24 -7.91 5.95
C PHE A 156 15.79 -7.59 5.58
N ARG A 157 15.50 -7.36 4.29
CA ARG A 157 14.19 -6.89 3.85
C ARG A 157 13.61 -7.85 2.80
N SER A 158 12.55 -8.55 3.20
CA SER A 158 11.86 -9.55 2.36
C SER A 158 11.17 -8.90 1.16
N SER A 159 10.55 -9.69 0.29
CA SER A 159 9.69 -9.18 -0.80
C SER A 159 8.52 -8.31 -0.35
N GLY A 160 8.26 -8.18 0.96
CA GLY A 160 7.18 -7.36 1.50
C GLY A 160 5.79 -7.91 1.23
N ILE A 161 5.69 -9.10 0.64
CA ILE A 161 4.42 -9.68 0.23
C ILE A 161 3.52 -10.02 1.42
N LYS A 162 4.10 -10.36 2.59
CA LYS A 162 3.33 -10.62 3.81
C LYS A 162 2.67 -9.33 4.33
N GLN A 163 3.44 -8.25 4.37
CA GLN A 163 2.98 -6.91 4.74
C GLN A 163 1.92 -6.41 3.77
N ALA A 164 2.17 -6.55 2.46
CA ALA A 164 1.23 -6.19 1.41
C ALA A 164 -0.09 -6.97 1.53
N ARG A 165 -0.02 -8.29 1.71
CA ARG A 165 -1.21 -9.14 1.89
C ARG A 165 -2.05 -8.63 3.06
N LYS A 166 -1.45 -8.48 4.25
CA LYS A 166 -2.14 -7.98 5.44
C LYS A 166 -2.75 -6.60 5.20
N TYR A 167 -1.99 -5.71 4.56
CA TYR A 167 -2.42 -4.35 4.24
C TYR A 167 -3.69 -4.34 3.38
N PHE A 168 -3.69 -5.10 2.28
CA PHE A 168 -4.82 -5.17 1.35
C PHE A 168 -6.01 -5.98 1.89
N GLU A 169 -5.77 -7.00 2.71
CA GLU A 169 -6.82 -7.72 3.45
C GLU A 169 -7.55 -6.77 4.41
N ASN A 170 -6.81 -6.00 5.21
CA ASN A 170 -7.40 -5.01 6.12
C ASN A 170 -8.07 -3.86 5.37
N PHE A 171 -7.50 -3.43 4.24
CA PHE A 171 -8.18 -2.48 3.37
C PHE A 171 -9.54 -3.02 2.92
N LEU A 172 -9.59 -4.23 2.34
CA LEU A 172 -10.83 -4.86 1.91
C LEU A 172 -11.84 -4.94 3.06
N TYR A 173 -11.40 -5.43 4.21
CA TYR A 173 -12.28 -5.72 5.33
C TYR A 173 -12.83 -4.46 6.00
N TYR A 174 -11.99 -3.44 6.24
CA TYR A 174 -12.34 -2.29 7.09
C TYR A 174 -12.53 -0.96 6.35
N LYS A 175 -11.92 -0.81 5.16
CA LYS A 175 -11.76 0.49 4.51
C LYS A 175 -12.34 0.56 3.09
N SER A 176 -12.60 -0.58 2.45
CA SER A 176 -13.16 -0.65 1.10
C SER A 176 -14.57 -0.06 1.05
N SER A 177 -15.01 0.33 -0.16
CA SER A 177 -16.38 0.77 -0.36
C SER A 177 -17.40 -0.35 -0.11
N TYR A 178 -16.99 -1.62 -0.04
CA TYR A 178 -17.91 -2.72 0.22
C TYR A 178 -18.40 -2.78 1.67
N VAL A 179 -17.70 -2.13 2.60
CA VAL A 179 -18.01 -2.17 4.04
C VAL A 179 -19.31 -1.42 4.32
N VAL A 180 -20.22 -2.08 5.03
CA VAL A 180 -21.45 -1.49 5.55
C VAL A 180 -21.27 -1.23 7.03
N LYS A 181 -21.44 0.03 7.43
CA LYS A 181 -21.31 0.50 8.80
C LYS A 181 -22.66 0.95 9.34
N GLU A 182 -22.94 0.62 10.59
CA GLU A 182 -24.02 1.24 11.35
C GLU A 182 -23.45 2.40 12.17
N ASN A 183 -24.22 3.49 12.29
CA ASN A 183 -23.86 4.59 13.17
C ASN A 183 -24.44 4.29 14.55
N THR A 184 -23.59 3.87 15.47
CA THR A 184 -23.94 3.82 16.88
C THR A 184 -23.76 5.23 17.45
N HIS A 185 -24.86 5.89 17.83
CA HIS A 185 -24.79 7.12 18.61
C HIS A 185 -24.53 6.73 20.07
N GLU A 186 -23.27 6.72 20.48
CA GLU A 186 -22.94 6.85 21.90
C GLU A 186 -22.65 8.32 22.19
N ASP A 187 -23.21 8.77 23.31
CA ASP A 187 -23.20 10.16 23.76
C ASP A 187 -21.80 10.80 23.64
N GLN A 188 -21.72 11.81 22.77
CA GLN A 188 -20.67 12.83 22.71
C GLN A 188 -19.24 12.38 23.07
N GLN A 189 -18.55 11.60 22.21
CA GLN A 189 -17.18 11.95 21.77
C GLN A 189 -16.54 11.08 20.68
N GLU A 190 -17.09 9.93 20.27
CA GLU A 190 -16.50 9.19 19.14
C GLU A 190 -17.57 8.33 18.44
N ILE A 191 -17.71 8.46 17.11
CA ILE A 191 -18.60 7.58 16.35
C ILE A 191 -17.88 6.25 16.18
N GLU A 192 -18.19 5.27 17.03
CA GLU A 192 -17.74 3.90 16.82
C GLU A 192 -18.54 3.29 15.67
N HIS A 193 -17.84 3.04 14.56
CA HIS A 193 -18.44 2.44 13.38
C HIS A 193 -18.39 0.92 13.45
N ASN A 194 -19.50 0.31 13.89
CA ASN A 194 -19.63 -1.14 13.85
C ASN A 194 -19.84 -1.65 12.42
N ILE A 195 -19.00 -2.59 11.99
CA ILE A 195 -19.14 -3.26 10.68
C ILE A 195 -20.26 -4.30 10.81
N ILE A 196 -21.37 -4.05 10.11
CA ILE A 196 -22.53 -4.95 10.09
C ILE A 196 -22.54 -5.89 8.87
N GLY A 197 -21.60 -5.71 7.94
CA GLY A 197 -21.36 -6.64 6.84
C GLY A 197 -20.70 -6.00 5.62
N TRP A 198 -20.75 -6.73 4.50
CA TRP A 198 -20.21 -6.29 3.22
C TRP A 198 -21.25 -6.46 2.11
N ARG A 199 -21.33 -5.49 1.21
CA ARG A 199 -22.26 -5.55 0.06
C ARG A 199 -21.61 -5.07 -1.22
N LYS A 200 -22.00 -5.67 -2.34
CA LYS A 200 -21.63 -5.20 -3.67
C LYS A 200 -22.20 -3.80 -3.90
N GLN A 201 -21.35 -2.87 -4.32
CA GLN A 201 -21.78 -1.54 -4.72
C GLN A 201 -22.57 -1.61 -6.04
N LYS A 202 -23.70 -0.90 -6.10
CA LYS A 202 -24.44 -0.73 -7.36
C LYS A 202 -23.60 0.19 -8.27
N LYS A 203 -23.40 -0.24 -9.52
CA LYS A 203 -22.70 0.55 -10.53
C LYS A 203 -23.49 1.81 -10.89
#